data_AF-A0A537P7J7-F1
#
_entry.id   AF-A0A537P7J7-F1
#
_cell.length_a   1.000
_cell.length_b   1.000
_cell.length_c   1.000
_cell.angle_alpha   90.00
_cell.angle_beta   90.00
_cell.angle_gamma   90.00
#
_symmetry.space_group_name_H-M   'P 1'
#
loop_
_entity.id
_entity.type
_entity.pdbx_description
1 polymer ?
#
loop_
_entity_poly.entity_id
_entity_poly.type
_entity_poly.pdbx_seq_one_letter_code
_entity_poly.pdbx_strand_id
1 'polypeptide(L)'
;MPLTGTGGIGLPNDRRRAIGFWMTNKTRPIEPVRVFVTYEALWQLDPTHPQDVPAAIGIFDANRTKIEAAASKKFDAEGHDEGTYDGRSILIVRSQDIP
;
A
#
# COMPACT_ATOMS: atom_id res chain seq x y z
N MET A 1 2.86 5.50 15.37
CA MET A 1 4.25 5.69 14.89
C MET A 1 4.25 5.40 13.40
N PRO A 2 4.86 6.26 12.57
CA PRO A 2 4.68 6.17 11.13
C PRO A 2 5.34 4.93 10.54
N LEU A 3 4.69 4.34 9.53
CA LEU A 3 5.29 3.32 8.69
C LEU A 3 6.37 3.96 7.82
N THR A 4 7.47 3.23 7.60
CA THR A 4 8.52 3.64 6.66
C THR A 4 8.56 2.69 5.47
N GLY A 5 8.63 3.23 4.25
CA GLY A 5 8.83 2.46 3.03
C GLY A 5 10.16 1.69 3.06
N THR A 6 10.15 0.45 2.56
CA THR A 6 11.37 -0.37 2.47
C THR A 6 12.14 -0.15 1.17
N GLY A 7 11.61 0.64 0.23
CA GLY A 7 12.14 0.74 -1.14
C GLY A 7 11.87 -0.50 -2.01
N GLY A 8 11.25 -1.56 -1.45
CA GLY A 8 10.92 -2.78 -2.20
C GLY A 8 9.95 -2.54 -3.36
N ILE A 9 9.97 -3.44 -4.34
CA ILE A 9 9.10 -3.36 -5.52
C ILE A 9 7.61 -3.56 -5.15
N GLY A 10 6.73 -2.89 -5.89
CA GLY A 10 5.30 -3.19 -5.90
C GLY A 10 5.03 -4.46 -6.69
N LEU A 11 4.27 -5.40 -6.11
CA LEU A 11 3.88 -6.65 -6.77
C LEU A 11 2.37 -6.73 -6.92
N PRO A 12 1.85 -7.11 -8.09
CA PRO A 12 0.42 -7.28 -8.28
C PRO A 12 -0.12 -8.39 -7.37
N ASN A 13 -1.32 -8.18 -6.86
CA ASN A 13 -2.10 -9.17 -6.14
C ASN A 13 -3.49 -9.27 -6.76
N ASP A 14 -3.66 -10.27 -7.62
CA ASP A 14 -4.90 -10.44 -8.40
C ASP A 14 -6.12 -10.67 -7.51
N ARG A 15 -5.95 -11.44 -6.42
CA ARG A 15 -7.03 -11.74 -5.47
C ARG A 15 -7.61 -10.48 -4.83
N ARG A 16 -6.77 -9.47 -4.59
CA ARG A 16 -7.16 -8.20 -3.96
C ARG A 16 -7.33 -7.06 -4.95
N ARG A 17 -7.05 -7.28 -6.25
CA ARG A 17 -6.96 -6.23 -7.28
C ARG A 17 -6.17 -5.02 -6.77
N ALA A 18 -4.94 -5.29 -6.32
CA ALA A 18 -4.12 -4.33 -5.61
C ALA A 18 -2.63 -4.50 -5.96
N ILE A 19 -1.84 -3.45 -5.73
CA ILE A 19 -0.37 -3.55 -5.71
C ILE A 19 0.07 -3.70 -4.25
N GLY A 20 0.77 -4.79 -3.96
CA GLY A 20 1.32 -5.10 -2.65
C GLY A 20 2.79 -4.72 -2.52
N PHE A 21 3.16 -4.04 -1.44
CA PHE A 21 4.53 -3.65 -1.12
C PHE A 21 4.78 -3.75 0.39
N TRP A 22 6.05 -3.70 0.80
CA TRP A 22 6.43 -3.82 2.20
C TRP A 22 6.76 -2.46 2.80
N MET A 23 6.20 -2.20 3.98
CA MET A 23 6.62 -1.12 4.87
C MET A 23 7.02 -1.71 6.22
N THR A 24 7.75 -0.95 7.03
CA THR A 24 8.14 -1.37 8.38
C THR A 24 7.58 -0.41 9.42
N ASN A 25 7.02 -0.96 10.47
CA ASN A 25 6.81 -0.24 11.72
C ASN A 25 8.14 -0.20 12.50
N LYS A 26 8.62 0.99 12.86
CA LYS A 26 9.88 1.19 13.60
C LYS A 26 9.72 1.02 15.12
N THR A 27 8.50 0.82 15.63
CA THR A 27 8.29 0.37 17.01
C THR A 27 8.99 -0.97 17.23
N ARG A 28 9.61 -1.20 18.39
CA ARG A 28 10.26 -2.47 18.70
C ARG A 28 9.23 -3.47 19.26
N PRO A 29 9.22 -4.73 18.82
CA PRO A 29 10.07 -5.30 17.75
C PRO A 29 9.72 -4.73 16.37
N ILE A 30 10.73 -4.52 15.51
CA ILE A 30 10.51 -4.00 14.15
C ILE A 30 9.64 -5.01 13.40
N GLU A 31 8.46 -4.57 12.99
CA GLU A 31 7.47 -5.44 12.35
C GLU A 31 7.27 -5.05 10.88
N PRO A 32 7.47 -5.99 9.94
CA PRO A 32 7.13 -5.77 8.54
C PRO A 32 5.60 -5.83 8.38
N VAL A 33 5.07 -4.85 7.66
CA VAL A 33 3.65 -4.74 7.33
C VAL A 33 3.49 -4.85 5.83
N ARG A 34 2.63 -5.78 5.39
CA ARG A 34 2.29 -5.91 3.97
C ARG A 34 1.21 -4.91 3.63
N VAL A 35 1.56 -3.88 2.88
CA VAL A 35 0.62 -2.86 2.44
C VAL A 35 0.08 -3.23 1.06
N PHE A 36 -1.22 -3.08 0.86
CA PHE A 36 -1.90 -3.27 -0.42
C PHE A 36 -2.58 -1.96 -0.80
N VAL A 37 -2.18 -1.34 -1.91
CA VAL A 37 -2.93 -0.23 -2.52
C VAL A 37 -3.86 -0.79 -3.59
N THR A 38 -5.16 -0.58 -3.41
CA THR A 38 -6.18 -1.08 -4.35
C THR A 38 -6.06 -0.37 -5.71
N TYR A 39 -6.46 -1.05 -6.79
CA TYR A 39 -6.52 -0.41 -8.11
C TYR A 39 -7.47 0.79 -8.13
N GLU A 40 -8.53 0.75 -7.32
CA GLU A 40 -9.43 1.89 -7.14
C GLU A 40 -8.71 3.10 -6.52
N ALA A 41 -7.86 2.89 -5.52
CA ALA A 41 -7.03 3.96 -4.98
C ALA A 41 -6.03 4.50 -6.02
N LEU A 42 -5.46 3.62 -6.85
CA LEU A 42 -4.58 4.04 -7.96
C LEU A 42 -5.36 4.85 -9.02
N TRP A 43 -6.63 4.54 -9.26
CA TRP A 43 -7.49 5.33 -10.16
C TRP A 43 -7.66 6.78 -9.71
N GLN A 44 -7.71 7.04 -8.40
CA GLN A 44 -7.81 8.40 -7.90
C GLN A 44 -6.51 9.20 -8.05
N LEU A 45 -5.37 8.51 -8.02
CA LEU A 45 -4.06 9.14 -8.12
C LEU A 45 -3.66 9.51 -9.55
N ASP A 46 -4.17 8.78 -10.55
CA ASP A 46 -3.81 8.99 -11.94
C ASP A 46 -5.04 8.93 -12.87
N PRO A 47 -5.35 10.03 -13.59
CA PRO A 47 -6.51 10.12 -14.47
C PRO A 47 -6.44 9.22 -15.70
N THR A 48 -5.26 8.68 -16.04
CA THR A 48 -5.09 7.74 -17.15
C THR A 48 -5.70 6.37 -16.84
N HIS A 49 -5.87 6.07 -15.54
CA HIS A 49 -6.37 4.82 -14.97
C HIS A 49 -5.53 3.58 -15.36
N PRO A 50 -5.13 2.68 -14.43
CA PRO A 50 -4.53 1.41 -14.84
C PRO A 50 -5.47 0.59 -15.74
N GLN A 51 -5.06 0.40 -16.99
CA GLN A 51 -5.73 -0.47 -17.96
C GLN A 51 -5.27 -1.93 -17.81
N ASP A 52 -4.07 -2.13 -17.27
CA ASP A 52 -3.46 -3.42 -17.04
C ASP A 52 -2.52 -3.39 -15.80
N VAL A 53 -1.93 -4.55 -15.51
CA VAL A 53 -0.99 -4.72 -14.39
C VAL A 53 0.27 -3.85 -14.53
N PRO A 54 0.95 -3.81 -15.70
CA PRO A 54 2.08 -2.89 -15.91
C PRO A 54 1.73 -1.42 -15.65
N ALA A 55 0.59 -0.94 -16.12
CA ALA A 55 0.13 0.43 -15.88
C ALA A 55 -0.11 0.67 -14.37
N ALA A 56 -0.70 -0.29 -13.66
CA ALA A 56 -0.90 -0.19 -12.21
C ALA A 56 0.43 -0.10 -11.44
N ILE A 57 1.45 -0.86 -11.87
CA ILE A 57 2.80 -0.77 -11.29
C ILE A 57 3.40 0.60 -11.59
N GLY A 58 3.30 1.09 -12.83
CA GLY A 58 3.81 2.40 -13.21
C GLY A 58 3.18 3.54 -12.40
N ILE A 59 1.86 3.51 -12.19
CA ILE A 59 1.14 4.50 -11.40
C ILE A 59 1.52 4.41 -9.91
N PHE A 60 1.68 3.19 -9.39
CA PHE A 60 2.21 2.97 -8.04
C PHE A 60 3.60 3.58 -7.88
N ASP A 61 4.54 3.29 -8.78
CA ASP A 61 5.91 3.79 -8.69
C ASP A 61 5.97 5.33 -8.80
N ALA A 62 5.18 5.91 -9.71
CA ALA A 62 5.10 7.36 -9.88
C ALA A 62 4.52 8.08 -8.66
N ASN A 63 3.60 7.44 -7.91
CA ASN A 63 2.92 8.01 -6.75
C ASN A 63 3.37 7.41 -5.41
N ARG A 64 4.49 6.66 -5.40
CA ARG A 64 4.94 5.86 -4.27
C ARG A 64 4.98 6.64 -2.96
N THR A 65 5.58 7.84 -2.97
CA THR A 65 5.69 8.69 -1.78
C THR A 65 4.32 9.07 -1.20
N LYS A 66 3.33 9.35 -2.05
CA LYS A 66 1.97 9.68 -1.61
C LYS A 66 1.27 8.46 -1.02
N ILE A 67 1.43 7.29 -1.65
CA ILE A 67 0.85 6.03 -1.19
C ILE A 67 1.46 5.60 0.15
N GLU A 68 2.79 5.70 0.30
CA GLU A 68 3.48 5.41 1.56
C GLU A 68 3.05 6.37 2.68
N ALA A 69 2.86 7.66 2.37
CA ALA A 69 2.35 8.64 3.33
C ALA A 69 0.90 8.34 3.75
N ALA A 70 0.03 8.00 2.80
CA ALA A 70 -1.36 7.59 3.06
C ALA A 70 -1.42 6.32 3.93
N ALA A 71 -0.62 5.30 3.59
CA ALA A 71 -0.49 4.07 4.37
C ALA A 71 -0.02 4.36 5.80
N SER A 72 1.00 5.19 5.97
CA SER A 72 1.48 5.57 7.30
C SER A 72 0.41 6.30 8.10
N LYS A 73 -0.29 7.27 7.50
CA LYS A 73 -1.35 8.03 8.15
C LYS A 73 -2.50 7.12 8.59
N LYS A 74 -2.92 6.20 7.73
CA LYS A 74 -3.94 5.21 8.06
C LYS A 74 -3.50 4.31 9.21
N PHE A 75 -2.28 3.79 9.13
CA PHE A 75 -1.72 2.92 10.17
C PHE A 75 -1.70 3.64 11.54
N ASP A 76 -1.33 4.91 11.57
CA ASP A 76 -1.35 5.72 12.78
C ASP A 76 -2.75 5.94 13.37
N ALA A 77 -3.79 5.97 12.51
CA ALA A 77 -5.18 6.21 12.93
C ALA A 77 -5.91 4.92 13.33
N GLU A 78 -5.72 3.84 12.57
CA GLU A 78 -6.56 2.64 12.61
C GLU A 78 -5.78 1.36 12.93
N GLY A 79 -4.45 1.38 12.83
CA GLY A 79 -3.61 0.19 12.98
C GLY A 79 -3.64 -0.70 11.72
N HIS A 80 -3.85 -2.00 11.90
CA HIS A 80 -3.82 -3.00 10.81
C HIS A 80 -5.24 -3.34 10.32
N ASP A 81 -5.36 -3.71 9.04
CA ASP A 81 -6.59 -4.36 8.55
C ASP A 81 -6.63 -5.84 8.98
N GLU A 82 -7.83 -6.42 9.03
CA GLU A 82 -8.00 -7.83 9.34
C GLU A 82 -7.32 -8.75 8.30
N GLY A 83 -6.70 -9.82 8.81
CA GLY A 83 -6.06 -10.85 8.02
C GLY A 83 -4.53 -10.73 7.97
N THR A 84 -3.90 -11.68 7.30
CA THR A 84 -2.44 -11.79 7.22
C THR A 84 -1.98 -12.12 5.82
N TYR A 85 -0.75 -11.72 5.50
CA TYR A 85 0.00 -12.16 4.32
C TYR A 85 1.30 -12.81 4.80
N ASP A 86 1.52 -14.08 4.48
CA ASP A 86 2.66 -14.87 4.97
C ASP A 86 2.86 -14.78 6.50
N GLY A 87 1.76 -14.82 7.25
CA GLY A 87 1.78 -14.70 8.71
C GLY A 87 2.12 -13.30 9.25
N ARG A 88 2.20 -12.28 8.38
CA ARG A 88 2.42 -10.87 8.76
C ARG A 88 1.14 -10.05 8.63
N SER A 89 1.01 -9.04 9.48
CA SER A 89 -0.09 -8.09 9.45
C SER A 89 -0.15 -7.36 8.10
N ILE A 90 -1.37 -7.02 7.71
CA ILE A 90 -1.62 -6.31 6.45
C ILE A 90 -2.20 -4.92 6.70
N LEU A 91 -2.10 -4.07 5.70
CA LEU A 91 -2.79 -2.79 5.64
C LEU A 91 -3.31 -2.59 4.22
N ILE A 92 -4.53 -2.12 4.07
CA ILE A 92 -5.19 -1.91 2.78
C ILE A 92 -5.47 -0.42 2.61
N VAL A 93 -4.77 0.18 1.65
CA VAL A 93 -4.98 1.57 1.20
C VAL A 93 -6.06 1.55 0.12
N ARG A 94 -7.21 2.12 0.47
CA ARG A 94 -8.39 2.29 -0.37
C ARG A 94 -8.47 3.73 -0.87
N SER A 95 -9.40 4.00 -1.77
CA SER A 95 -9.63 5.33 -2.35
C SER A 95 -9.78 6.42 -1.29
N GLN A 96 -10.58 6.19 -0.24
CA GLN A 96 -10.76 7.17 0.84
C GLN A 96 -9.49 7.50 1.65
N ASP A 97 -8.46 6.67 1.56
CA ASP A 97 -7.19 6.86 2.26
C ASP A 97 -6.23 7.76 1.45
N ILE A 98 -6.52 7.97 0.16
CA ILE A 98 -5.76 8.81 -0.75
C ILE A 98 -6.23 10.28 -0.60
N PRO A 99 -5.30 11.24 -0.48
CA PRO A 99 -5.62 12.67 -0.39
C PRO A 99 -6.10 13.29 -1.72
#